data_AF-A0A1F2ZCS1-F1
#
_entry.id   AF-A0A1F2ZCS1-F1
#
_cell.length_a   1.000
_cell.length_b   1.000
_cell.length_c   1.000
_cell.angle_alpha   90.00
_cell.angle_beta   90.00
_cell.angle_gamma   90.00
#
_symmetry.space_group_name_H-M   'P 1'
#
loop_
_entity.id
_entity.type
_entity.pdbx_description
1 polymer ?
#
loop_
_entity_poly.entity_id
_entity_poly.type
_entity_poly.pdbx_seq_one_letter_code
_entity_poly.pdbx_strand_id
1 'polypeptide(L)'
;MTYVAGVSADQLKSIVERIERLEQEKAAIAEDIKDVYAEARGNGYDAKTLRQVVKLRKMDTDDRQEQEEMLDLYLNALGMLPGSAAVEKKEPFTVAIQG
;
A
#
# COMPACT_ATOMS: atom_id res chain seq x y z
N MET A 1 -35.46 2.72 11.28
CA MET A 1 -35.75 3.51 10.07
C MET A 1 -36.41 4.81 10.51
N THR A 2 -35.62 5.86 10.70
CA THR A 2 -36.13 7.21 10.99
C THR A 2 -36.61 7.83 9.68
N TYR A 3 -37.91 8.06 9.56
CA TYR A 3 -38.49 8.79 8.45
C TYR A 3 -38.20 10.28 8.68
N VAL A 4 -37.39 10.89 7.81
CA VAL A 4 -37.07 12.33 7.90
C VAL A 4 -38.33 13.10 7.47
N ALA A 5 -39.02 13.67 8.45
CA ALA A 5 -40.13 14.58 8.20
C ALA A 5 -39.62 15.83 7.46
N GLY A 6 -40.16 16.08 6.26
CA GLY A 6 -40.02 17.33 5.52
C GLY A 6 -38.59 17.77 5.21
N VAL A 7 -37.90 17.08 4.30
CA VAL A 7 -36.66 17.60 3.70
C VAL A 7 -36.99 18.90 2.96
N SER A 8 -36.40 20.02 3.36
CA SER A 8 -36.56 21.27 2.59
C SER A 8 -35.81 21.15 1.26
N ALA A 9 -36.50 21.40 0.16
CA ALA A 9 -35.93 21.27 -1.19
C ALA A 9 -34.67 22.16 -1.35
N ASP A 10 -34.65 23.33 -0.72
CA ASP A 10 -33.53 24.26 -0.75
C ASP A 10 -32.30 23.73 0.01
N GLN A 11 -32.49 23.09 1.17
CA GLN A 11 -31.38 22.47 1.90
C GLN A 11 -30.80 21.28 1.13
N LEU A 12 -31.67 20.44 0.55
CA LEU A 12 -31.22 19.33 -0.28
C LEU A 12 -30.44 19.83 -1.50
N LYS A 13 -30.95 20.85 -2.20
CA LYS A 13 -30.28 21.48 -3.35
C LYS A 13 -28.91 22.02 -2.96
N SER A 14 -28.81 22.76 -1.85
CA SER A 14 -27.53 23.28 -1.36
C SER A 14 -26.52 22.19 -1.02
N ILE A 15 -26.96 21.07 -0.42
CA ILE A 15 -26.08 19.92 -0.13
C ILE A 15 -25.58 19.30 -1.43
N VAL A 16 -26.45 19.05 -2.41
CA VAL A 16 -26.09 18.46 -3.70
C VAL A 16 -25.09 19.34 -4.45
N GLU A 17 -25.37 20.64 -4.59
CA GLU A 17 -24.48 21.57 -5.29
C GLU A 17 -23.07 21.63 -4.65
N ARG A 18 -23.00 21.57 -3.31
CA ARG A 18 -21.71 21.51 -2.60
C ARG A 18 -20.97 20.20 -2.86
N ILE A 19 -21.67 19.06 -2.91
CA ILE A 19 -21.06 17.75 -3.21
C ILE A 19 -20.55 17.73 -4.65
N GLU A 20 -21.34 18.19 -5.61
CA GLU A 20 -20.94 18.23 -7.03
C GLU A 20 -19.69 19.07 -7.24
N ARG A 21 -19.61 20.24 -6.59
CA ARG A 21 -18.40 21.07 -6.62
C ARG A 21 -17.19 20.33 -6.05
N LEU A 22 -17.34 19.67 -4.89
CA LEU A 22 -16.25 18.91 -4.27
C LEU A 22 -15.81 17.71 -5.12
N GLU A 23 -16.73 17.03 -5.81
CA GLU A 23 -16.38 15.94 -6.73
C GLU A 23 -15.63 16.46 -7.97
N GLN A 24 -15.99 17.64 -8.48
CA GLN A 24 -15.23 18.29 -9.55
C GLN A 24 -13.81 18.68 -9.10
N GLU A 25 -13.67 19.30 -7.91
CA GLU A 25 -12.37 19.65 -7.33
C GLU A 25 -11.50 18.39 -7.12
N LYS A 26 -12.10 17.32 -6.58
CA LYS A 26 -11.43 16.02 -6.39
C LYS A 26 -10.98 15.41 -7.72
N ALA A 27 -11.79 15.51 -8.77
CA ALA A 27 -11.43 15.01 -10.10
C ALA A 27 -10.25 15.80 -10.69
N ALA A 28 -10.25 17.14 -10.57
CA ALA A 28 -9.14 17.98 -11.01
C ALA A 28 -7.83 17.62 -10.28
N ILE A 29 -7.87 17.50 -8.95
CA ILE A 29 -6.72 17.08 -8.14
C ILE A 29 -6.22 15.68 -8.54
N ALA A 30 -7.14 14.76 -8.86
CA ALA A 30 -6.76 13.42 -9.28
C ALA A 30 -6.01 13.42 -10.63
N GLU A 31 -6.40 14.30 -11.56
CA GLU A 31 -5.69 14.48 -12.83
C GLU A 31 -4.32 15.13 -12.61
N ASP A 32 -4.23 16.17 -11.77
CA ASP A 32 -2.94 16.79 -11.42
C ASP A 32 -1.95 15.76 -10.84
N ILE A 33 -2.43 14.89 -9.94
CA ILE A 33 -1.61 13.80 -9.37
C ILE A 33 -1.14 12.84 -10.47
N LYS A 34 -2.00 12.52 -11.44
CA LYS A 34 -1.67 11.63 -12.56
C LYS A 34 -0.61 12.25 -13.46
N ASP A 35 -0.69 13.55 -13.72
CA ASP A 35 0.28 14.29 -14.51
C ASP A 35 1.65 14.33 -13.82
N VAL A 36 1.70 14.54 -12.50
CA VAL A 36 2.95 14.45 -11.73
C VAL A 36 3.58 13.05 -11.84
N TYR A 37 2.78 11.99 -11.74
CA TYR A 37 3.31 10.64 -11.97
C TYR A 37 3.75 10.41 -13.42
N ALA A 38 3.12 11.04 -14.40
CA ALA A 38 3.53 10.95 -15.80
C ALA A 38 4.85 11.68 -16.04
N GLU A 39 5.01 12.88 -15.50
CA GLU A 39 6.26 13.64 -15.52
C GLU A 39 7.40 12.85 -14.88
N ALA A 40 7.16 12.26 -13.70
CA ALA A 40 8.13 11.41 -13.02
C ALA A 40 8.60 10.24 -13.90
N ARG A 41 7.69 9.60 -14.66
CA ARG A 41 8.08 8.55 -15.63
C ARG A 41 8.93 9.11 -16.77
N GLY A 42 8.58 10.28 -17.29
CA GLY A 42 9.38 10.98 -18.32
C GLY A 42 10.80 11.29 -17.85
N ASN A 43 10.95 11.55 -16.55
CA ASN A 43 12.23 11.80 -15.88
C ASN A 43 12.95 10.51 -15.42
N GLY A 44 12.43 9.32 -15.76
CA GLY A 44 13.09 8.04 -15.49
C GLY A 44 12.77 7.40 -14.13
N TYR A 45 11.82 7.93 -13.35
CA TYR A 45 11.39 7.31 -12.10
C TYR A 45 10.34 6.20 -12.33
N ASP A 46 10.39 5.13 -11.54
CA ASP A 46 9.33 4.12 -11.52
C ASP A 46 8.12 4.61 -10.71
N ALA A 47 7.02 4.89 -11.41
CA ALA A 47 5.79 5.37 -10.79
C ALA A 47 5.16 4.37 -9.80
N LYS A 48 5.37 3.05 -9.99
CA LYS A 48 4.83 2.04 -9.07
C LYS A 48 5.54 2.15 -7.71
N THR A 49 6.87 2.24 -7.72
CA THR A 49 7.68 2.45 -6.51
C THR A 49 7.34 3.78 -5.84
N LEU A 50 7.17 4.87 -6.60
CA LEU A 50 6.75 6.15 -6.02
C LEU A 50 5.39 6.08 -5.31
N ARG A 51 4.41 5.36 -5.87
CA ARG A 51 3.11 5.13 -5.21
C ARG A 51 3.27 4.37 -3.90
N GLN A 52 4.16 3.37 -3.86
CA GLN A 52 4.49 2.65 -2.63
C GLN A 52 5.10 3.60 -1.59
N VAL A 53 6.05 4.45 -2.00
CA VAL A 53 6.66 5.45 -1.11
C VAL A 53 5.60 6.41 -0.55
N VAL A 54 4.71 6.95 -1.39
CA VAL A 54 3.63 7.84 -0.93
C VAL A 54 2.70 7.13 0.05
N LYS A 55 2.38 5.84 -0.18
CA LYS A 55 1.58 5.05 0.76
C LYS A 55 2.29 4.91 2.10
N LEU A 56 3.57 4.50 2.11
CA LEU A 56 4.37 4.35 3.33
C LEU A 56 4.51 5.67 4.10
N ARG A 57 4.60 6.80 3.41
CA ARG A 57 4.67 8.14 4.03
C ARG A 57 3.35 8.63 4.64
N LYS A 58 2.22 8.04 4.24
CA LYS A 58 0.89 8.35 4.79
C LYS A 58 0.56 7.52 6.03
N MET A 59 1.27 6.42 6.25
CA MET A 59 1.07 5.56 7.41
C MET A 59 1.67 6.18 8.65
N ASP A 60 1.06 5.90 9.81
CA ASP A 60 1.68 6.21 11.09
C ASP A 60 2.99 5.42 11.25
N THR A 61 3.90 5.94 12.07
CA THR A 61 5.21 5.31 12.27
C THR A 61 5.08 3.97 12.97
N ASP A 62 4.18 3.85 13.94
CA ASP A 62 3.97 2.61 14.69
C ASP A 62 3.34 1.53 13.80
N ASP A 63 2.31 1.90 13.02
CA ASP A 63 1.69 1.02 12.03
C ASP A 63 2.70 0.53 10.98
N ARG A 64 3.63 1.40 10.56
CA ARG A 64 4.68 1.02 9.61
C ARG A 64 5.66 0.04 10.24
N GLN A 65 6.09 0.28 11.48
CA GLN A 65 7.01 -0.57 12.22
C GLN A 65 6.42 -1.99 12.39
N GLU A 66 5.16 -2.07 12.82
CA GLU A 66 4.46 -3.36 12.98
C GLU A 66 4.34 -4.12 11.65
N GLN A 67 4.01 -3.41 10.56
CA GLN A 67 3.96 -4.05 9.23
C GLN A 67 5.32 -4.53 8.75
N GLU A 68 6.40 -3.78 9.01
CA GLU A 68 7.77 -4.17 8.67
C GLU A 68 8.19 -5.42 9.46
N GLU A 69 7.90 -5.48 10.77
CA GLU A 69 8.18 -6.66 11.60
C GLU A 69 7.43 -7.91 11.11
N MET A 70 6.15 -7.76 10.76
CA MET A 70 5.34 -8.86 10.24
C MET A 70 5.81 -9.31 8.85
N LEU A 71 6.21 -8.36 7.99
CA LEU A 71 6.77 -8.67 6.68
C LEU A 71 8.07 -9.46 6.82
N ASP A 72 8.97 -9.02 7.70
CA ASP A 72 10.23 -9.71 7.96
C ASP A 72 10.01 -11.12 8.48
N LEU A 73 9.07 -11.32 9.41
CA LEU A 73 8.69 -12.65 9.89
C LEU A 73 8.24 -13.57 8.75
N TYR A 74 7.39 -13.06 7.85
CA TYR A 74 6.89 -13.86 6.72
C TYR A 74 7.97 -14.14 5.68
N LEU A 75 8.81 -13.16 5.35
CA LEU A 75 9.93 -13.36 4.43
C LEU A 75 10.96 -14.34 5.01
N ASN A 76 11.19 -14.31 6.33
CA ASN A 76 12.03 -15.28 7.03
C ASN A 76 11.48 -16.70 6.90
N ALA A 77 10.19 -16.88 7.20
CA ALA A 77 9.53 -18.18 7.10
C ALA A 77 9.54 -18.75 5.67
N LEU A 78 9.55 -17.88 4.66
CA LEU A 78 9.65 -18.25 3.24
C LEU A 78 11.10 -18.40 2.74
N GLY A 79 12.11 -18.15 3.57
CA GLY A 79 13.52 -18.19 3.17
C GLY A 79 13.93 -17.10 2.17
N MET A 80 13.18 -16.00 2.13
CA MET A 80 13.37 -14.89 1.17
C MET A 80 14.21 -13.74 1.73
N LEU A 81 14.67 -13.81 2.98
CA LEU A 81 15.51 -12.77 3.57
C LEU A 81 17.00 -12.95 3.18
N PRO A 82 17.69 -11.88 2.76
CA PRO A 82 19.12 -11.94 2.47
C PRO A 82 19.88 -12.30 3.76
N GLY A 83 20.49 -13.48 3.80
CA GLY A 83 21.22 -13.99 4.96
C GLY A 83 20.53 -15.10 5.74
N SER A 84 19.28 -15.48 5.42
CA SER A 84 18.69 -16.74 5.91
C SER A 84 19.26 -17.91 5.11
N ALA A 85 20.56 -18.14 5.25
CA ALA A 85 21.13 -19.44 4.92
C ALA A 85 20.49 -20.45 5.88
N ALA A 86 19.37 -21.03 5.45
CA ALA A 86 18.95 -22.31 5.96
C ALA A 86 20.17 -23.20 5.82
N VAL A 87 20.83 -23.46 6.95
CA VAL A 87 21.98 -24.34 7.05
C VAL A 87 21.48 -25.69 6.59
N GLU A 88 21.69 -25.98 5.31
CA GLU A 88 21.50 -27.30 4.74
C GLU A 88 22.61 -28.17 5.32
N LYS A 89 22.43 -28.60 6.58
CA LYS A 89 23.25 -29.65 7.20
C LYS A 89 22.92 -30.94 6.45
N LYS A 90 23.57 -31.16 5.31
CA LYS A 90 23.74 -32.53 4.80
C LYS A 90 24.56 -33.25 5.85
N GLU A 91 23.90 -34.06 6.68
CA GLU A 91 24.60 -34.92 7.61
C GLU A 91 25.60 -35.78 6.82
N PRO A 92 26.85 -35.95 7.31
CA PRO A 92 27.77 -36.87 6.67
C PRO A 92 27.19 -38.26 6.82
N PHE A 93 26.91 -38.92 5.70
CA PHE A 93 26.55 -40.33 5.68
C PHE A 93 27.78 -41.12 6.12
N THR A 94 27.94 -41.31 7.42
CA THR A 94 28.74 -42.39 7.98
C THR A 94 27.79 -43.56 8.21
N VAL A 95 28.03 -44.67 7.53
CA VAL A 95 28.58 -45.87 8.16
C VAL A 95 28.90 -46.92 7.09
N ALA A 96 30.04 -47.55 7.34
CA ALA A 96 30.69 -48.63 6.63
C ALA A 96 29.77 -49.81 6.26
N ILE A 97 30.10 -50.46 5.14
CA ILE A 97 29.94 -51.91 5.03
C ILE A 97 31.25 -52.49 4.48
N GLN A 98 31.86 -53.31 5.35
CA GLN A 98 32.96 -54.22 5.11
C GLN A 98 32.80 -55.06 3.84
N GLY A 99 33.93 -55.28 3.16
CA GLY A 99 34.12 -56.27 2.12
C GLY A 99 35.56 -56.26 1.65
#